data_AF-A0A486XCI9-F1
#
_entry.id   AF-A0A486XCI9-F1
#
_cell.length_a   1.000
_cell.length_b   1.000
_cell.length_c   1.000
_cell.angle_alpha   90.00
_cell.angle_beta   90.00
_cell.angle_gamma   90.00
#
_symmetry.space_group_name_H-M   'P 1'
#
loop_
_entity.id
_entity.type
_entity.pdbx_description
1 polymer ?
#
loop_
_entity_poly.entity_id
_entity_poly.type
_entity_poly.pdbx_seq_one_letter_code
_entity_poly.pdbx_strand_id
1 'polypeptide(L)'
;MAYINQQMKKEIMANVKKVLPQGWKVSGKVCNSAALSLTVKIAGEDANVWNEWKAKIANAKSSNALFEARQAKPFAEVIEALRNAMESLNAGVNDGSRDLCTKRYFTEMNIITA
;
A
#
# COMPACT_ATOMS: atom_id res chain seq x y z
N MET A 1 4.74 4.10 -24.06
CA MET A 1 4.60 3.99 -22.59
C MET A 1 3.20 3.47 -22.31
N ALA A 2 3.03 2.40 -21.52
CA ALA A 2 1.70 1.96 -21.13
C ALA A 2 1.15 2.96 -20.11
N TYR A 3 0.18 3.77 -20.53
CA TYR A 3 -0.49 4.72 -19.66
C TYR A 3 -1.59 4.00 -18.88
N ILE A 4 -1.75 4.31 -17.58
CA ILE A 4 -2.86 3.77 -16.79
C ILE A 4 -4.13 4.47 -17.27
N ASN A 5 -4.93 3.78 -18.07
CA ASN A 5 -6.23 4.26 -18.47
C ASN A 5 -7.27 4.06 -17.34
N GLN A 6 -8.46 4.68 -17.48
CA GLN A 6 -9.50 4.60 -16.47
C GLN A 6 -10.02 3.17 -16.23
N GLN A 7 -9.96 2.30 -17.24
CA GLN A 7 -10.41 0.91 -17.13
C GLN A 7 -9.44 0.09 -16.27
N MET A 8 -8.14 0.18 -16.52
CA MET A 8 -7.09 -0.44 -15.71
C MET A 8 -7.16 0.03 -14.25
N LYS A 9 -7.41 1.32 -14.03
CA LYS A 9 -7.66 1.85 -12.67
C LYS A 9 -8.85 1.17 -12.00
N LYS A 10 -9.98 1.00 -12.71
CA LYS A 10 -11.17 0.34 -12.16
C LYS A 10 -10.89 -1.12 -11.79
N GLU A 11 -10.17 -1.84 -12.64
CA GLU A 11 -9.78 -3.24 -12.40
C GLU A 11 -8.87 -3.38 -11.19
N ILE A 12 -7.81 -2.56 -11.10
CA ILE A 12 -6.91 -2.52 -9.93
C ILE A 12 -7.71 -2.21 -8.65
N MET A 13 -8.54 -1.16 -8.67
CA MET A 13 -9.32 -0.77 -7.50
C MET A 13 -10.36 -1.83 -7.11
N ALA A 14 -10.88 -2.62 -8.05
CA ALA A 14 -11.77 -3.73 -7.76
C ALA A 14 -11.03 -4.87 -7.04
N ASN A 15 -9.80 -5.21 -7.46
CA ASN A 15 -8.98 -6.20 -6.79
C ASN A 15 -8.54 -5.74 -5.39
N VAL A 16 -8.14 -4.48 -5.26
CA VAL A 16 -7.79 -3.87 -3.97
C VAL A 16 -8.97 -3.94 -2.98
N LYS A 17 -10.20 -3.69 -3.45
CA LYS A 17 -11.39 -3.78 -2.59
C LYS A 17 -11.69 -5.19 -2.07
N LYS A 18 -11.25 -6.25 -2.76
CA LYS A 18 -11.46 -7.65 -2.33
C LYS A 18 -10.62 -8.01 -1.10
N VAL A 19 -9.45 -7.37 -0.96
CA VAL A 19 -8.50 -7.63 0.13
C VAL A 19 -8.58 -6.57 1.24
N LEU A 20 -9.52 -5.63 1.13
CA LEU A 20 -9.66 -4.54 2.07
C LEU A 20 -10.42 -5.02 3.33
N PRO A 21 -9.89 -4.80 4.54
CA PRO A 21 -10.60 -5.13 5.77
C PRO A 21 -11.93 -4.37 5.90
N GLN A 22 -12.86 -4.94 6.67
CA GLN A 22 -14.16 -4.34 6.90
C GLN A 22 -14.01 -2.97 7.58
N GLY A 23 -14.77 -1.98 7.10
CA GLY A 23 -14.77 -0.61 7.65
C GLY A 23 -13.65 0.29 7.11
N TRP A 24 -12.63 -0.27 6.44
CA TRP A 24 -11.60 0.52 5.79
C TRP A 24 -12.13 1.11 4.48
N LYS A 25 -11.59 2.26 4.08
CA LYS A 25 -11.89 2.91 2.79
C LYS A 25 -10.61 3.04 2.00
N VAL A 26 -10.73 2.97 0.68
CA VAL A 26 -9.57 3.08 -0.21
C VAL A 26 -9.87 3.99 -1.39
N SER A 27 -8.89 4.80 -1.77
CA SER A 27 -8.93 5.65 -2.95
C SER A 27 -7.63 5.55 -3.72
N GLY A 28 -7.71 5.62 -5.05
CA GLY A 28 -6.55 5.56 -5.93
C GLY A 28 -6.47 6.81 -6.79
N LYS A 29 -5.29 7.43 -6.87
CA LYS A 29 -4.98 8.58 -7.74
C LYS A 29 -3.94 8.17 -8.76
N VAL A 30 -4.19 8.47 -10.03
CA VAL A 30 -3.19 8.28 -11.09
C VAL A 30 -2.19 9.43 -11.01
N CYS A 31 -0.93 9.10 -10.86
CA CYS A 31 0.21 10.02 -10.83
C CYS A 31 0.97 9.92 -12.16
N ASN A 32 1.19 11.07 -12.81
CA ASN A 32 2.02 11.22 -14.03
C ASN A 32 1.68 10.23 -15.16
N SER A 33 0.40 9.87 -15.28
CA SER A 33 -0.17 8.99 -16.32
C SER A 33 0.38 7.55 -16.39
N ALA A 34 1.35 7.18 -15.54
CA ALA A 34 2.04 5.89 -15.58
C ALA A 34 2.00 5.12 -14.25
N ALA A 35 1.57 5.75 -13.15
CA ALA A 35 1.53 5.11 -11.84
C ALA A 35 0.27 5.45 -11.05
N LEU A 36 -0.07 4.60 -10.09
CA LEU A 36 -1.16 4.74 -9.13
C LEU A 36 -0.57 4.91 -7.73
N SER A 37 -1.05 5.93 -7.03
CA SER A 37 -0.88 6.12 -5.59
C SER A 37 -2.19 5.72 -4.90
N LEU A 38 -2.08 4.90 -3.87
CA LEU A 38 -3.20 4.38 -3.10
C LEU A 38 -3.25 5.09 -1.75
N THR A 39 -4.43 5.57 -1.36
CA THR A 39 -4.69 6.08 -0.01
C THR A 39 -5.70 5.17 0.68
N VAL A 40 -5.27 4.55 1.78
CA VAL A 40 -6.08 3.70 2.65
C VAL A 40 -6.46 4.51 3.87
N LYS A 41 -7.77 4.65 4.12
CA LYS A 41 -8.35 5.31 5.29
C LYS A 41 -8.84 4.22 6.25
N ILE A 42 -8.15 4.07 7.38
CA ILE A 42 -8.48 3.11 8.44
C ILE A 42 -9.31 3.80 9.52
N ALA A 43 -10.23 3.07 10.15
CA ALA A 43 -11.18 3.61 11.12
C ALA A 43 -11.32 2.70 12.33
N GLY A 44 -11.87 3.24 13.43
CA GLY A 44 -12.14 2.46 14.64
C GLY A 44 -10.88 2.01 15.37
N GLU A 45 -10.92 0.79 15.93
CA GLU A 45 -9.82 0.22 16.71
C GLU A 45 -8.52 0.09 15.91
N ASP A 46 -8.60 -0.20 14.61
CA ASP A 46 -7.41 -0.29 13.74
C ASP A 46 -6.68 1.05 13.61
N ALA A 47 -7.41 2.18 13.66
CA ALA A 47 -6.81 3.50 13.66
C ALA A 47 -6.03 3.77 14.95
N ASN A 48 -6.51 3.26 16.09
CA ASN A 48 -5.79 3.35 17.36
C ASN A 48 -4.50 2.55 17.31
N VAL A 49 -4.55 1.29 16.86
CA VAL A 49 -3.37 0.43 16.69
C VAL A 49 -2.30 1.10 15.81
N TRP A 50 -2.72 1.70 14.69
CA TRP A 50 -1.81 2.42 13.79
C TRP A 50 -1.20 3.68 14.41
N ASN A 51 -1.98 4.43 15.19
CA ASN A 51 -1.51 5.63 15.86
C ASN A 51 -0.57 5.31 17.03
N GLU A 52 -0.86 4.26 17.81
CA GLU A 52 0.03 3.77 18.85
C GLU A 52 1.37 3.30 18.28
N TRP A 53 1.35 2.57 17.17
CA TRP A 53 2.58 2.16 16.50
C TRP A 53 3.41 3.37 16.01
N LYS A 54 2.76 4.37 15.40
CA LYS A 54 3.41 5.64 15.02
C LYS A 54 4.01 6.35 16.24
N ALA A 55 3.29 6.39 17.36
CA ALA A 55 3.78 6.98 18.60
C ALA A 55 4.99 6.21 19.17
N LYS A 56 4.98 4.87 19.13
CA LYS A 56 6.12 4.04 19.56
C LYS A 56 7.38 4.33 18.74
N ILE A 57 7.24 4.49 17.43
CA ILE A 57 8.34 4.88 16.55
C ILE A 57 8.84 6.29 16.86
N ALA A 58 7.94 7.27 17.00
CA ALA A 58 8.29 8.65 17.26
C ALA A 58 8.97 8.85 18.63
N ASN A 59 8.58 8.06 19.63
CA ASN A 59 9.10 8.13 20.99
C ASN A 59 10.27 7.16 21.24
N ALA A 60 10.78 6.46 20.23
CA ALA A 60 11.87 5.52 20.39
C ALA A 60 13.16 6.26 20.82
N LYS A 61 13.64 5.95 22.03
CA LYS A 61 14.81 6.60 22.64
C LYS A 61 16.16 6.02 22.22
N SER A 62 16.16 4.92 21.45
CA SER A 62 17.37 4.25 20.98
C SER A 62 17.18 3.63 19.60
N SER A 63 18.29 3.40 18.89
CA SER A 63 18.28 2.75 17.57
C SER A 63 17.70 1.34 17.62
N ASN A 64 17.94 0.57 18.69
CA ASN A 64 17.39 -0.77 18.86
C ASN A 64 15.88 -0.73 19.08
N ALA A 65 15.40 0.17 19.93
CA ALA A 65 13.95 0.34 20.16
C ALA A 65 13.22 0.79 18.87
N LEU A 66 13.86 1.66 18.08
CA LEU A 66 13.33 2.09 16.79
C LEU A 66 13.27 0.91 15.79
N PHE A 67 14.29 0.06 15.77
CA PHE A 67 14.35 -1.10 14.90
C PHE A 67 13.27 -2.14 15.25
N GLU A 68 13.11 -2.47 16.53
CA GLU A 68 12.07 -3.37 17.02
C GLU A 68 10.67 -2.83 16.72
N ALA A 69 10.43 -1.54 16.99
CA ALA A 69 9.15 -0.90 16.69
C ALA A 69 8.83 -0.95 15.18
N ARG A 70 9.82 -0.79 14.30
CA ARG A 70 9.64 -0.91 12.84
C ARG A 70 9.35 -2.35 12.40
N GLN A 71 9.91 -3.35 13.06
CA GLN A 71 9.65 -4.76 12.73
C GLN A 71 8.22 -5.18 13.11
N ALA A 72 7.69 -4.67 14.23
CA ALA A 72 6.33 -4.96 14.69
C ALA A 72 5.23 -4.25 13.87
N LYS A 73 5.52 -3.86 12.62
CA LYS A 73 4.63 -3.07 11.77
C LYS A 73 3.23 -3.71 11.72
N PRO A 74 2.19 -3.02 12.21
CA PRO A 74 0.85 -3.56 12.21
C PRO A 74 0.33 -3.71 10.77
N PHE A 75 -0.56 -4.67 10.58
CA PHE A 75 -1.21 -4.97 9.30
C PHE A 75 -0.24 -5.32 8.16
N ALA A 76 0.93 -5.89 8.48
CA ALA A 76 1.94 -6.25 7.48
C ALA A 76 1.35 -7.13 6.36
N GLU A 77 0.58 -8.15 6.71
CA GLU A 77 -0.09 -9.06 5.77
C GLU A 77 -1.12 -8.34 4.89
N VAL A 78 -1.93 -7.44 5.48
CA VAL A 78 -2.92 -6.64 4.73
C VAL A 78 -2.22 -5.70 3.76
N ILE A 79 -1.14 -5.04 4.19
CA ILE A 79 -0.34 -4.14 3.36
C ILE A 79 0.29 -4.90 2.18
N GLU A 80 0.76 -6.13 2.43
CA GLU A 80 1.29 -6.99 1.38
C GLU A 80 0.20 -7.45 0.42
N ALA A 81 -0.96 -7.87 0.91
CA ALA A 81 -2.11 -8.24 0.09
C ALA A 81 -2.59 -7.06 -0.78
N LEU A 82 -2.65 -5.84 -0.23
CA LEU A 82 -2.98 -4.63 -0.98
C LEU A 82 -1.93 -4.31 -2.05
N ARG A 83 -0.64 -4.51 -1.76
CA ARG A 83 0.44 -4.34 -2.75
C ARG A 83 0.29 -5.34 -3.89
N ASN A 84 0.09 -6.62 -3.57
CA ASN A 84 -0.12 -7.68 -4.57
C ASN A 84 -1.37 -7.42 -5.42
N ALA A 85 -2.46 -6.93 -4.80
CA ALA A 85 -3.66 -6.55 -5.52
C ALA A 85 -3.45 -5.36 -6.47
N MET A 86 -2.57 -4.41 -6.14
CA MET A 86 -2.18 -3.33 -7.05
C MET A 86 -1.26 -3.78 -8.17
N GLU A 87 -0.43 -4.79 -7.90
CA GLU A 87 0.48 -5.39 -8.89
C GLU A 87 -0.22 -6.49 -9.73
N SER A 88 -1.52 -6.75 -9.54
CA SER A 88 -2.24 -7.79 -10.27
C SER A 88 -2.21 -7.62 -11.79
N LEU A 89 -2.10 -6.39 -12.29
CA LEU A 89 -1.93 -6.10 -13.72
C LEU A 89 -0.47 -6.17 -14.20
N ASN A 90 0.51 -6.23 -13.29
CA ASN A 90 1.92 -6.50 -13.62
C ASN A 90 2.21 -8.01 -13.76
N ALA A 91 1.34 -8.88 -13.25
CA ALA A 91 1.54 -10.32 -13.15
C ALA A 91 1.62 -11.08 -14.49
N GLY A 92 1.54 -10.39 -15.63
CA GLY A 92 1.85 -10.90 -16.97
C GLY A 92 3.30 -10.69 -17.43
N VAL A 93 4.11 -9.96 -16.67
CA VAL A 93 5.55 -9.76 -16.92
C VAL A 93 6.35 -10.50 -15.85
N ASN A 94 6.08 -11.80 -15.71
CA ASN A 94 6.98 -12.71 -15.02
C ASN A 94 8.12 -13.04 -16.00
N ASP A 95 9.07 -12.14 -16.13
CA ASP A 95 10.38 -12.53 -16.63
C ASP A 95 11.43 -12.17 -15.57
N GLY A 96 12.32 -13.12 -15.31
CA GLY A 96 13.25 -13.17 -14.17
C GLY A 96 14.32 -12.09 -14.15
N SER A 97 14.12 -10.98 -14.87
CA SER A 97 14.94 -9.79 -14.78
C SER A 97 14.30 -8.83 -13.78
N ARG A 98 14.83 -8.83 -12.54
CA ARG A 98 14.81 -7.63 -11.69
C ARG A 98 15.66 -6.54 -12.37
N ASP A 99 15.22 -6.08 -13.52
CA ASP A 99 15.81 -4.95 -14.20
C ASP A 99 15.19 -3.69 -13.60
N LEU A 100 16.04 -2.79 -13.11
CA LEU A 100 15.73 -1.59 -12.31
C LEU A 100 14.81 -0.56 -13.01
N CYS A 101 14.22 -0.90 -14.16
CA CYS A 101 13.42 -0.01 -15.00
C CYS A 101 12.06 -0.61 -15.46
N THR A 102 11.62 -1.75 -14.91
CA THR A 102 10.25 -2.25 -15.17
C THR A 102 9.22 -1.34 -14.49
N LYS A 103 8.40 -0.69 -15.31
CA LYS A 103 7.41 0.32 -14.93
C LYS A 103 6.37 -0.25 -13.97
N ARG A 104 6.63 -0.16 -12.67
CA ARG A 104 5.64 -0.49 -11.65
C ARG A 104 4.49 0.50 -11.79
N TYR A 105 3.29 0.00 -12.07
CA TYR A 105 2.06 0.80 -11.96
C TYR A 105 1.79 1.29 -10.54
N PHE A 106 2.57 0.85 -9.54
CA PHE A 106 2.48 1.28 -8.15
C PHE A 106 3.65 2.20 -7.79
N THR A 107 3.34 3.38 -7.27
CA THR A 107 4.35 4.34 -6.80
C THR A 107 4.34 4.49 -5.28
N GLU A 108 3.18 4.47 -4.64
CA GLU A 108 3.07 4.80 -3.22
C GLU A 108 1.77 4.29 -2.58
N MET A 109 1.85 3.87 -1.31
CA MET A 109 0.69 3.56 -0.48
C MET A 109 0.73 4.43 0.78
N ASN A 110 -0.30 5.26 0.92
CA ASN A 110 -0.48 6.17 2.04
C ASN A 110 -1.58 5.64 2.96
N ILE A 111 -1.26 5.46 4.24
CA ILE A 111 -2.23 5.00 5.26
C ILE A 111 -2.56 6.18 6.17
N ILE A 112 -3.83 6.60 6.12
CA ILE A 112 -4.38 7.69 6.93
C ILE A 112 -5.43 7.15 7.90
N THR A 113 -5.53 7.77 9.07
CA THR A 113 -6.55 7.44 10.07
C THR A 113 -7.78 8.31 9.88
N ALA A 114 -8.95 7.79 10.28
CA ALA A 114 -10.23 8.38 9.93
C ALA A 114 -10.65 9.63 10.69
#